data_AF-A0AAI9HRN9-F1
#
_entry.id   AF-A0AAI9HRN9-F1
#
_cell.length_a   1.000
_cell.length_b   1.000
_cell.length_c   1.000
_cell.angle_alpha   90.00
_cell.angle_beta   90.00
_cell.angle_gamma   90.00
#
_symmetry.space_group_name_H-M   'P 1'
#
loop_
_entity.id
_entity.type
_entity.pdbx_description
1 polymer ?
#
loop_
_entity_poly.entity_id
_entity_poly.type
_entity_poly.pdbx_seq_one_letter_code
_entity_poly.pdbx_strand_id
1 'polypeptide(L)'
;MVISKLKVGDTVWSITRHKLGSTNIPTVSVHPVQIVEVNETSVVASWNHNKPKQFGLNSIKGWKKEKPVLIKGLFGSQRLATKAEIAELKKQGK
;
A
#
# COMPACT_ATOMS: atom_id res chain seq x y z
N MET A 1 10.09 -0.07 -0.24
CA MET A 1 10.38 -1.47 0.16
C MET A 1 11.73 -1.89 -0.40
N VAL A 2 12.37 -2.89 0.20
CA VAL A 2 13.60 -3.54 -0.32
C VAL A 2 13.30 -5.03 -0.46
N ILE A 3 13.79 -5.67 -1.52
CA ILE A 3 13.53 -7.10 -1.82
C ILE A 3 13.93 -8.00 -0.66
N SER A 4 15.07 -7.74 -0.01
CA SER A 4 15.57 -8.54 1.12
C SER A 4 14.62 -8.63 2.33
N LYS A 5 13.64 -7.72 2.44
CA LYS A 5 12.64 -7.72 3.52
C LYS A 5 11.36 -8.47 3.17
N LEU A 6 11.24 -8.93 1.92
CA LEU A 6 10.07 -9.61 1.40
C LEU A 6 10.24 -11.12 1.52
N LYS A 7 9.19 -11.79 1.94
CA LYS A 7 9.11 -13.26 1.95
C LYS A 7 7.97 -13.72 1.07
N VAL A 8 8.11 -14.92 0.51
CA VAL A 8 7.02 -15.60 -0.19
C VAL A 8 5.87 -15.81 0.77
N GLY A 9 4.65 -15.49 0.34
CA GLY A 9 3.44 -15.53 1.15
C GLY A 9 3.14 -14.24 1.95
N ASP A 10 4.07 -13.29 2.04
CA ASP A 10 3.79 -12.02 2.70
C ASP A 10 2.73 -11.21 1.92
N THR A 11 1.86 -10.52 2.67
CA THR A 11 0.98 -9.49 2.12
C THR A 11 1.55 -8.11 2.43
N VAL A 12 1.91 -7.37 1.39
CA VAL A 12 2.35 -5.98 1.46
C VAL A 12 1.31 -5.06 0.84
N TRP A 13 1.49 -3.75 0.99
CA TRP A 13 0.49 -2.75 0.63
C TRP A 13 1.08 -1.72 -0.32
N SER A 14 0.49 -1.62 -1.51
CA SER A 14 0.80 -0.58 -2.49
C SER A 14 -0.06 0.64 -2.25
N ILE A 15 0.54 1.83 -2.34
CA ILE A 15 -0.15 3.10 -2.17
C ILE A 15 -0.20 3.81 -3.52
N THR A 16 -1.40 4.16 -3.98
CA THR A 16 -1.61 4.87 -5.24
C THR A 16 -2.28 6.21 -4.99
N ARG A 17 -1.65 7.30 -5.43
CA ARG A 17 -2.24 8.65 -5.40
C ARG A 17 -2.90 8.91 -6.75
N HIS A 18 -4.14 9.39 -6.73
CA HIS A 18 -4.93 9.66 -7.93
C HIS A 18 -5.99 10.73 -7.62
N LYS A 19 -6.75 11.15 -8.63
CA LYS A 19 -7.89 12.03 -8.44
C LYS A 19 -9.15 11.22 -8.12
N LEU A 20 -10.05 11.78 -7.33
CA LEU A 20 -11.32 11.16 -7.00
C LEU A 20 -12.26 11.22 -8.22
N GLY A 21 -12.34 10.14 -8.98
CA GLY A 21 -13.16 10.06 -10.20
C GLY A 21 -12.75 11.13 -11.22
N SER A 22 -13.73 11.86 -11.75
CA SER A 22 -13.54 12.98 -12.68
C SER A 22 -13.23 14.33 -12.00
N THR A 23 -13.18 14.38 -10.66
CA THR A 23 -12.95 15.63 -9.93
C THR A 23 -11.46 15.99 -9.88
N ASN A 24 -11.14 17.20 -9.40
CA ASN A 24 -9.77 17.61 -9.11
C ASN A 24 -9.33 17.33 -7.66
N ILE A 25 -10.12 16.58 -6.90
CA ILE A 25 -9.82 16.29 -5.49
C ILE A 25 -8.78 15.16 -5.43
N PRO A 26 -7.59 15.37 -4.83
CA PRO A 26 -6.60 14.32 -4.69
C PRO A 26 -7.05 13.31 -3.62
N THR A 27 -6.81 12.03 -3.89
CA THR A 27 -7.12 10.94 -2.98
C THR A 27 -6.06 9.83 -3.06
N VAL A 28 -6.08 8.94 -2.08
CA VAL A 28 -5.13 7.83 -1.94
C VAL A 28 -5.88 6.52 -1.82
N SER A 29 -5.53 5.55 -2.67
CA SER A 29 -5.98 4.16 -2.56
C SER A 29 -4.85 3.25 -2.08
N VAL A 30 -5.24 2.23 -1.31
CA VAL A 30 -4.33 1.24 -0.74
C VAL A 30 -4.74 -0.13 -1.25
N HIS A 31 -3.83 -0.81 -1.94
CA HIS A 31 -4.08 -2.09 -2.57
C HIS A 31 -3.23 -3.19 -1.91
N PRO A 32 -3.82 -4.35 -1.59
CA PRO A 32 -3.04 -5.49 -1.12
C PRO A 32 -2.19 -6.04 -2.26
N VAL A 33 -1.00 -6.51 -1.93
CA VAL A 33 -0.06 -7.14 -2.84
C VAL A 33 0.44 -8.41 -2.18
N GLN A 34 0.10 -9.56 -2.75
CA GLN A 34 0.52 -10.86 -2.24
C GLN A 34 1.77 -11.31 -2.99
N ILE A 35 2.82 -11.64 -2.25
CA ILE A 35 4.09 -12.06 -2.83
C ILE A 35 4.06 -13.56 -3.09
N VAL A 36 4.28 -13.95 -4.34
CA VAL A 36 4.26 -15.33 -4.79
C VAL A 36 5.69 -15.87 -4.92
N GLU A 37 6.61 -15.05 -5.40
CA GLU A 37 8.01 -15.44 -5.61
C GLU A 37 8.94 -14.23 -5.43
N VAL A 38 10.13 -14.46 -4.90
CA VAL A 38 11.14 -13.43 -4.66
C VAL A 38 12.44 -13.84 -5.35
N ASN A 39 12.85 -13.05 -6.35
CA ASN A 39 14.14 -13.18 -7.02
C ASN A 39 15.09 -12.09 -6.51
N GLU A 40 16.38 -12.17 -6.87
CA GLU A 40 17.39 -11.20 -6.44
C GLU A 40 17.09 -9.76 -6.90
N THR A 41 16.55 -9.61 -8.10
CA THR A 41 16.33 -8.31 -8.77
C THR A 41 14.86 -7.96 -9.00
N SER A 42 13.95 -8.92 -8.80
CA SER A 42 12.53 -8.76 -9.08
C SER A 42 11.66 -9.62 -8.16
N VAL A 43 10.37 -9.32 -8.12
CA VAL A 43 9.41 -10.04 -7.28
C VAL A 43 8.18 -10.35 -8.13
N VAL A 44 7.69 -11.59 -8.09
CA VAL A 44 6.41 -11.94 -8.68
C VAL A 44 5.34 -11.79 -7.61
N ALA A 45 4.36 -10.94 -7.87
CA ALA A 45 3.30 -10.63 -6.91
C ALA A 45 1.93 -10.49 -7.57
N SER A 46 0.88 -10.81 -6.83
CA SER A 46 -0.51 -10.51 -7.19
C SER A 46 -0.88 -9.14 -6.62
N TRP A 47 -1.12 -8.16 -7.49
CA TRP A 47 -1.56 -6.83 -7.10
C TRP A 47 -3.08 -6.74 -7.13
N ASN A 48 -3.70 -6.37 -6.01
CA ASN A 48 -5.15 -6.22 -5.87
C ASN A 48 -5.95 -7.44 -6.38
N HIS A 49 -5.50 -8.65 -6.04
CA HIS A 49 -6.10 -9.93 -6.46
C HIS A 49 -6.06 -10.23 -7.96
N ASN A 50 -5.30 -9.45 -8.75
CA ASN A 50 -5.09 -9.76 -10.16
C ASN A 50 -4.11 -10.93 -10.34
N LYS A 51 -4.03 -11.47 -11.56
CA LYS A 51 -3.03 -12.49 -11.90
C LYS A 51 -1.62 -12.03 -11.51
N PRO A 52 -0.77 -12.92 -10.95
CA PRO A 52 0.59 -12.56 -10.56
C PRO A 52 1.40 -12.01 -11.74
N LYS A 53 2.16 -10.96 -11.49
CA LYS A 53 3.05 -10.31 -12.46
C LYS A 53 4.40 -10.03 -11.82
N GLN A 54 5.43 -9.95 -12.66
CA GLN A 54 6.76 -9.56 -12.25
C GLN A 54 6.84 -8.05 -12.01
N PHE A 55 7.40 -7.65 -10.88
CA PHE A 55 7.63 -6.26 -10.49
C PHE A 55 9.13 -6.04 -10.25
N GLY A 56 9.66 -4.96 -10.81
CA GLY A 56 11.04 -4.54 -10.59
C GLY A 56 11.21 -3.68 -9.33
N LEU A 57 12.48 -3.38 -9.01
CA LEU A 57 12.88 -2.58 -7.84
C LEU A 57 12.18 -1.22 -7.72
N ASN A 58 11.96 -0.53 -8.84
CA ASN A 58 11.33 0.79 -8.84
C ASN A 58 9.84 0.71 -8.43
N SER A 59 9.14 -0.33 -8.87
CA SER A 59 7.71 -0.53 -8.57
C SER A 59 7.48 -0.83 -7.09
N ILE A 60 8.37 -1.62 -6.46
CA ILE A 60 8.22 -2.01 -5.05
C ILE A 60 8.63 -0.90 -4.08
N LYS A 61 9.35 0.14 -4.52
CA LYS A 61 9.90 1.19 -3.65
C LYS A 61 8.82 1.85 -2.78
N GLY A 62 7.62 2.02 -3.33
CA GLY A 62 6.47 2.62 -2.64
C GLY A 62 5.71 1.69 -1.68
N TRP A 63 5.94 0.37 -1.73
CA TRP A 63 5.17 -0.58 -0.93
C TRP A 63 5.50 -0.51 0.56
N LYS A 64 4.51 -0.82 1.39
CA LYS A 64 4.55 -0.87 2.85
C LYS A 64 4.27 -2.28 3.36
N LYS A 65 4.92 -2.68 4.45
CA LYS A 65 4.73 -4.01 5.02
C LYS A 65 3.40 -4.09 5.78
N GLU A 66 3.15 -3.10 6.61
CA GLU A 66 1.90 -2.95 7.34
C GLU A 66 0.88 -2.17 6.52
N LYS A 67 -0.41 -2.45 6.76
CA LYS A 67 -1.51 -1.74 6.12
C LYS A 67 -1.49 -0.28 6.58
N PRO A 68 -1.26 0.70 5.69
CA PRO A 68 -1.31 2.09 6.06
C PRO A 68 -2.73 2.48 6.47
N VAL A 69 -2.82 3.29 7.52
CA VAL A 69 -4.09 3.83 8.02
C VAL A 69 -4.52 5.00 7.13
N LEU A 70 -5.77 4.96 6.67
CA LEU A 70 -6.38 6.02 5.89
C LEU A 70 -7.41 6.77 6.74
N ILE A 71 -7.39 8.10 6.62
CA ILE A 71 -8.38 8.98 7.21
C ILE A 71 -9.28 9.47 6.09
N LYS A 72 -10.59 9.37 6.32
CA LYS A 72 -11.61 9.89 5.40
C LYS A 72 -11.70 11.40 5.55
N GLY A 73 -11.57 12.11 4.44
CA GLY A 73 -11.83 13.53 4.33
C GLY A 73 -13.25 13.82 3.85
N LEU A 74 -13.49 15.08 3.48
CA LEU A 74 -14.75 15.50 2.86
C LEU A 74 -14.98 14.77 1.52
N PHE A 75 -16.26 14.55 1.18
CA PHE A 75 -16.71 13.96 -0.08
C PHE A 75 -16.10 12.59 -0.41
N GLY A 76 -15.74 11.80 0.62
CA GLY A 76 -15.20 10.44 0.44
C GLY A 76 -13.73 10.40 0.00
N SER A 77 -13.04 11.53 -0.04
CA SER A 77 -11.58 11.58 -0.24
C SER A 77 -10.84 10.85 0.88
N GLN A 78 -9.66 10.32 0.59
CA GLN A 78 -8.83 9.63 1.57
C GLN A 78 -7.41 10.16 1.56
N ARG A 79 -6.82 10.26 2.76
CA ARG A 79 -5.41 10.60 2.95
C ARG A 79 -4.72 9.63 3.91
N LEU A 80 -3.40 9.56 3.82
CA LEU A 80 -2.60 8.85 4.82
C LEU A 80 -2.72 9.55 6.18
N ALA A 81 -2.90 8.75 7.23
CA ALA A 81 -2.85 9.24 8.61
C ALA A 81 -1.44 9.77 8.95
N THR A 82 -1.40 10.85 9.72
CA THR A 82 -0.16 11.36 10.32
C THR A 82 0.28 10.49 11.49
N LYS A 83 1.53 10.63 11.92
CA LYS A 83 2.06 9.86 13.06
C LYS A 83 1.30 10.12 14.35
N ALA A 84 0.86 11.37 14.58
CA ALA A 84 0.07 11.75 15.74
C ALA A 84 -1.30 11.03 15.74
N GLU A 85 -2.02 11.08 14.63
CA GLU A 85 -3.31 10.40 14.46
C GLU A 85 -3.18 8.88 14.61
N ILE A 86 -2.11 8.27 14.08
CA ILE A 86 -1.85 6.83 14.28
C ILE A 86 -1.62 6.51 15.76
N ALA A 87 -0.90 7.37 16.49
CA ALA A 87 -0.65 7.17 17.91
C ALA A 87 -1.92 7.32 18.75
N GLU A 88 -2.80 8.26 18.41
CA GLU A 88 -4.10 8.44 19.04
C GLU A 88 -5.03 7.24 18.79
N LEU A 89 -5.12 6.78 17.53
CA LEU A 89 -5.91 5.59 17.19
C LEU A 89 -5.43 4.33 17.93
N LYS A 90 -4.11 4.17 18.10
CA LYS A 90 -3.54 3.07 18.90
C LYS A 90 -3.85 3.17 20.40
N LYS A 91 -4.02 4.38 20.94
CA LYS A 91 -4.41 4.60 22.34
C LYS A 91 -5.90 4.34 22.58
N GLN A 92 -6.74 4.70 21.62
CA GLN A 92 -8.20 4.52 21.70
C GLN A 92 -8.65 3.07 21.47
N GLY A 93 -7.88 2.28 20.73
CA GLY A 93 -8.15 0.86 20.49
C GLY A 93 -7.62 -0.09 21.56
N LYS A 94 -7.37 0.40 22.79
CA LYS A 94 -6.86 -0.37 23.93
C LYS A 94 -7.88 -0.43 25.05
#